data_AF-A0A085WK29-F1
#
_entry.id   AF-A0A085WK29-F1
#
_cell.length_a   1.000
_cell.length_b   1.000
_cell.length_c   1.000
_cell.angle_alpha   90.00
_cell.angle_beta   90.00
_cell.angle_gamma   90.00
#
_symmetry.space_group_name_H-M   'P 1'
#
loop_
_entity.id
_entity.type
_entity.pdbx_description
1 polymer ?
#
loop_
_entity_poly.entity_id
_entity_poly.type
_entity_poly.pdbx_seq_one_letter_code
_entity_poly.pdbx_strand_id
1 'polypeptide(L)'
;MLATILTLALVVQDQTPLRAAPQDSATRQATLWQGEWLEVRGERQGFLQVYDHRRERPGYIRQQQVRVYTLDEASVPRLQAVVEFLRDTSGAEALGIGYTAALLRAANPSQVGPELFDAMGTLADRLARRASSKKSNDETLAAHLDVAASYGVKLLSIEQEGRTRICYDGEAFRRVLGMGGSPEARLRAALALTRPECMDPALSQVERQAVDEWRSGVLEQVDSAQLPAWQANRLHLRRAEVYASLAYQWTRRGEAVRGAKASERSVEELARVLKSELADEDRSAYAVAAVRVAASRWASVPVPEKPGAGPRLELTQGRPGETCLRLMDPTKASANPKAPASPLAERCTYGLVWPGSLRQSPQGTVVTVAVQLLEGWTELWVFHQEGDGWLLDALSPATTEPGVGYVELAGFTPDGSRVLVAREVLVEGKIQSSFQVLKRETLMPEKTAGRPQDSGTFQRWSTADWRSRTLAVR
;
A
#
# COMPACT_ATOMS: atom_id res chain seq x y z
N MET A 1 -46.85 -11.30 20.82
CA MET A 1 -45.89 -10.71 21.77
C MET A 1 -45.84 -9.22 21.49
N LEU A 2 -46.27 -8.38 22.43
CA LEU A 2 -46.12 -6.93 22.30
C LEU A 2 -44.63 -6.61 22.29
N ALA A 3 -44.10 -6.15 21.16
CA ALA A 3 -42.75 -5.64 21.07
C ALA A 3 -42.64 -4.47 22.06
N THR A 4 -41.83 -4.63 23.10
CA THR A 4 -41.57 -3.55 24.05
C THR A 4 -40.81 -2.48 23.29
N ILE A 5 -41.45 -1.34 23.05
CA ILE A 5 -40.85 -0.22 22.35
C ILE A 5 -39.70 0.30 23.22
N LEU A 6 -38.47 0.01 22.80
CA LEU A 6 -37.28 0.45 23.51
C LEU A 6 -37.03 1.93 23.20
N THR A 7 -37.02 2.77 24.24
CA THR A 7 -36.62 4.18 24.12
C THR A 7 -35.14 4.29 24.48
N LEU A 8 -34.36 4.86 23.57
CA LEU A 8 -32.90 4.91 23.63
C LEU A 8 -32.44 6.37 23.71
N ALA A 9 -31.47 6.65 24.59
CA ALA A 9 -30.77 7.93 24.67
C ALA A 9 -29.32 7.77 24.19
N LEU A 10 -28.94 8.47 23.13
CA LEU A 10 -27.54 8.57 22.66
C LEU A 10 -26.86 9.75 23.32
N VAL A 11 -25.72 9.51 23.96
CA VAL A 11 -24.84 10.55 24.51
C VAL A 11 -24.22 11.34 23.35
N VAL A 12 -24.38 12.66 23.37
CA VAL A 12 -23.87 13.54 22.29
C VAL A 12 -22.68 14.41 22.70
N GLN A 13 -22.19 14.25 23.93
CA GLN A 13 -21.07 15.00 24.48
C GLN A 13 -20.08 14.08 25.17
N ASP A 14 -18.79 14.37 25.04
CA ASP A 14 -17.75 13.68 25.79
C ASP A 14 -17.80 14.04 27.28
N GLN A 15 -17.28 13.13 28.11
CA GLN A 15 -17.20 13.28 29.57
C GLN A 15 -18.55 13.57 30.28
N THR A 16 -19.64 13.02 29.75
CA THR A 16 -20.98 13.21 30.30
C THR A 16 -21.18 12.43 31.61
N PRO A 17 -21.54 13.08 32.73
CA PRO A 17 -21.68 12.38 34.01
C PRO A 17 -22.99 11.60 34.11
N LEU A 18 -22.90 10.31 34.39
CA LEU A 18 -24.04 9.50 34.88
C LEU A 18 -24.12 9.66 36.41
N ARG A 19 -25.27 10.10 36.91
CA ARG A 19 -25.44 10.48 38.34
C ARG A 19 -26.36 9.54 39.09
N ALA A 20 -26.12 9.39 40.39
CA ALA A 20 -26.95 8.56 41.26
C ALA A 20 -28.35 9.12 41.55
N ALA A 21 -28.57 10.43 41.36
CA ALA A 21 -29.83 11.11 41.62
C ALA A 21 -30.05 12.27 40.62
N PRO A 22 -31.30 12.75 40.41
CA PRO A 22 -31.65 13.77 39.42
C PRO A 22 -31.29 15.20 39.87
N GLN A 23 -30.02 15.42 40.23
CA GLN A 23 -29.48 16.73 40.62
C GLN A 23 -27.98 16.83 40.30
N ASP A 24 -27.47 18.01 40.01
CA ASP A 24 -26.06 18.19 39.59
C ASP A 24 -25.04 17.93 40.69
N SER A 25 -25.42 18.13 41.94
CA SER A 25 -24.56 17.85 43.09
C SER A 25 -24.50 16.35 43.43
N ALA A 26 -25.32 15.51 42.79
CA ALA A 26 -25.32 14.07 43.05
C ALA A 26 -24.01 13.43 42.60
N THR A 27 -23.59 12.43 43.38
CA THR A 27 -22.39 11.62 43.11
C THR A 27 -22.41 11.09 41.68
N ARG A 28 -21.29 11.30 40.98
CA ARG A 28 -21.03 10.72 39.65
C ARG A 28 -20.75 9.24 39.81
N GLN A 29 -21.54 8.40 39.16
CA GLN A 29 -21.37 6.94 39.15
C GLN A 29 -20.46 6.48 38.01
N ALA A 30 -20.54 7.16 36.87
CA ALA A 30 -19.70 6.88 35.71
C ALA A 30 -19.53 8.16 34.86
N THR A 31 -18.50 8.14 34.02
CA THR A 31 -18.30 9.11 32.93
C THR A 31 -18.63 8.41 31.62
N LEU A 32 -19.50 9.02 30.83
CA LEU A 32 -19.96 8.56 29.53
C LEU A 32 -19.36 9.39 28.41
N TRP A 33 -19.27 8.81 27.22
CA TRP A 33 -18.67 9.42 26.04
C TRP A 33 -19.64 9.47 24.87
N GLN A 34 -19.35 10.35 23.90
CA GLN A 34 -20.23 10.50 22.76
C GLN A 34 -20.38 9.18 21.99
N GLY A 35 -21.61 8.87 21.59
CA GLY A 35 -21.95 7.62 20.91
C GLY A 35 -22.35 6.48 21.83
N GLU A 36 -22.16 6.57 23.15
CA GLU A 36 -22.76 5.59 24.08
C GLU A 36 -24.28 5.70 24.09
N TRP A 37 -24.96 4.55 24.15
CA TRP A 37 -26.42 4.49 24.22
C TRP A 37 -26.89 3.99 25.58
N LEU A 38 -28.03 4.51 26.02
CA LEU A 38 -28.65 4.19 27.30
C LEU A 38 -30.13 3.86 27.07
N GLU A 39 -30.70 2.94 27.85
CA GLU A 39 -32.14 2.71 27.88
C GLU A 39 -32.81 3.78 28.74
N VAL A 40 -33.81 4.48 28.20
CA VAL A 40 -34.61 5.45 28.95
C VAL A 40 -35.74 4.74 29.70
N ARG A 41 -35.82 4.96 31.01
CA ARG A 41 -36.82 4.35 31.90
C ARG A 41 -37.78 5.34 32.54
N GLY A 42 -37.49 6.64 32.44
CA GLY A 42 -38.36 7.69 32.95
C GLY A 42 -37.70 9.06 32.91
N GLU A 43 -38.41 10.07 33.42
CA GLU A 43 -37.92 11.45 33.51
C GLU A 43 -38.28 12.03 34.89
N ARG A 44 -37.34 12.77 35.49
CA ARG A 44 -37.52 13.44 36.78
C ARG A 44 -36.67 14.70 36.86
N GLN A 45 -37.30 15.85 37.14
CA GLN A 45 -36.62 17.13 37.38
C GLN A 45 -35.66 17.57 36.24
N GLY A 46 -36.01 17.28 34.98
CA GLY A 46 -35.17 17.58 33.81
C GLY A 46 -33.99 16.61 33.59
N PHE A 47 -33.93 15.52 34.37
CA PHE A 47 -33.05 14.39 34.17
C PHE A 47 -33.83 13.21 33.60
N LEU A 48 -33.21 12.49 32.67
CA LEU A 48 -33.68 11.18 32.24
C LEU A 48 -33.16 10.13 33.22
N GLN A 49 -34.06 9.30 33.73
CA GLN A 49 -33.70 8.07 34.42
C GLN A 49 -33.35 7.02 33.36
N VAL A 50 -32.13 6.52 33.42
CA VAL A 50 -31.56 5.67 32.37
C VAL A 50 -30.91 4.42 32.94
N TYR A 51 -30.71 3.42 32.10
CA TYR A 51 -29.92 2.24 32.39
C TYR A 51 -28.81 2.06 31.35
N ASP A 52 -27.57 2.02 31.81
CA ASP A 52 -26.40 1.68 31.01
C ASP A 52 -26.24 0.16 31.01
N HIS A 53 -26.54 -0.47 29.88
CA HIS A 53 -26.40 -1.92 29.70
C HIS A 53 -24.94 -2.38 29.67
N ARG A 54 -24.00 -1.53 29.24
CA ARG A 54 -22.58 -1.87 29.15
C ARG A 54 -21.95 -1.98 30.54
N ARG A 55 -22.35 -1.08 31.44
CA ARG A 55 -21.84 -1.03 32.82
C ARG A 55 -22.79 -1.66 33.84
N GLU A 56 -23.95 -2.13 33.39
CA GLU A 56 -25.05 -2.68 34.21
C GLU A 56 -25.45 -1.74 35.36
N ARG A 57 -25.64 -0.45 35.05
CA ARG A 57 -25.84 0.59 36.07
C ARG A 57 -27.03 1.50 35.74
N PRO A 58 -27.99 1.66 36.67
CA PRO A 58 -28.99 2.71 36.57
C PRO A 58 -28.38 4.06 36.97
N GLY A 59 -28.92 5.14 36.41
CA GLY A 59 -28.54 6.49 36.83
C GLY A 59 -29.42 7.57 36.20
N TYR A 60 -28.97 8.81 36.34
CA TYR A 60 -29.64 10.00 35.85
C TYR A 60 -28.69 10.82 34.98
N ILE A 61 -29.19 11.32 33.87
CA ILE A 61 -28.45 12.13 32.90
C ILE A 61 -29.29 13.34 32.49
N ARG A 62 -28.65 14.50 32.24
CA ARG A 62 -29.41 15.68 31.78
C ARG A 62 -29.88 15.47 30.36
N GLN A 63 -31.14 15.83 30.09
CA GLN A 63 -31.75 15.68 28.77
C GLN A 63 -30.96 16.40 27.66
N GLN A 64 -30.31 17.54 27.97
CA GLN A 64 -29.51 18.30 27.01
C GLN A 64 -28.21 17.61 26.55
N GLN A 65 -27.75 16.58 27.28
CA GLN A 65 -26.50 15.86 27.00
C GLN A 65 -26.73 14.61 26.14
N VAL A 66 -27.99 14.31 25.84
CA VAL A 66 -28.38 13.15 25.04
C VAL A 66 -29.39 13.51 23.97
N ARG A 67 -29.57 12.61 23.01
CA ARG A 67 -30.68 12.63 22.06
C ARG A 67 -31.49 11.35 22.20
N VAL A 68 -32.79 11.51 22.40
CA VAL A 68 -33.71 10.39 22.64
C VAL A 68 -34.38 9.99 21.33
N TYR A 69 -34.43 8.68 21.09
CA TYR A 69 -35.07 8.04 19.95
C TYR A 69 -35.91 6.85 20.41
N THR A 70 -36.99 6.61 19.69
CA THR A 70 -37.69 5.34 19.76
C THR A 70 -37.01 4.38 18.78
N LEU A 71 -36.73 3.14 19.17
CA LEU A 71 -36.13 2.17 18.23
C LEU A 71 -37.22 1.48 17.40
N ASP A 72 -37.75 2.24 16.45
CA ASP A 72 -38.78 1.83 15.50
C ASP A 72 -38.47 2.34 14.09
N GLU A 73 -39.19 1.80 13.10
CA GLU A 73 -39.01 2.16 11.69
C GLU A 73 -39.26 3.66 11.43
N ALA A 74 -40.12 4.30 12.21
CA ALA A 74 -40.42 5.72 12.08
C ALA A 74 -39.20 6.61 12.40
N SER A 75 -38.27 6.11 13.21
CA SER A 75 -37.06 6.83 13.58
C SER A 75 -35.92 6.69 12.57
N VAL A 76 -36.01 5.74 11.62
CA VAL A 76 -34.95 5.43 10.65
C VAL A 76 -34.54 6.63 9.80
N PRO A 77 -35.45 7.39 9.13
CA PRO A 77 -35.04 8.52 8.30
C PRO A 77 -34.31 9.61 9.09
N ARG A 78 -34.73 9.83 10.35
CA ARG A 78 -34.11 10.82 11.23
C ARG A 78 -32.71 10.37 11.68
N LEU A 79 -32.54 9.09 12.00
CA LEU A 79 -31.23 8.53 12.33
C LEU A 79 -30.30 8.57 11.13
N GLN A 80 -30.80 8.24 9.93
CA GLN A 80 -30.03 8.25 8.70
C GLN A 80 -29.47 9.65 8.38
N ALA A 81 -30.30 10.69 8.47
CA ALA A 81 -29.86 12.07 8.23
C ALA A 81 -28.72 12.49 9.18
N VAL A 82 -28.75 12.03 10.44
CA VAL A 82 -27.67 12.31 11.40
C VAL A 82 -26.40 11.53 11.05
N VAL A 83 -26.52 10.26 10.64
CA VAL A 83 -25.36 9.47 10.19
C VAL A 83 -24.69 10.11 8.99
N GLU A 84 -25.46 10.57 8.00
CA GLU A 84 -24.96 11.25 6.81
C GLU A 84 -24.20 12.53 7.16
N PHE A 85 -24.74 13.34 8.09
CA PHE A 85 -24.07 14.54 8.59
C PHE A 85 -22.77 14.21 9.35
N LEU A 86 -22.80 13.21 10.23
CA LEU A 86 -21.65 12.83 11.06
C LEU A 86 -20.54 12.14 10.25
N ARG A 87 -20.88 11.45 9.15
CA ARG A 87 -19.92 10.80 8.26
C ARG A 87 -18.79 11.75 7.89
N ASP A 88 -19.09 13.00 7.61
CA ASP A 88 -18.10 13.99 7.15
C ASP A 88 -17.59 14.91 8.28
N THR A 89 -18.02 14.69 9.53
CA THR A 89 -17.63 15.47 10.71
C THR A 89 -16.49 14.80 11.49
N SER A 90 -15.27 15.36 11.41
CA SER A 90 -14.12 14.83 12.17
C SER A 90 -14.28 15.07 13.67
N GLY A 91 -13.86 14.11 14.48
CA GLY A 91 -13.99 14.17 15.95
C GLY A 91 -15.29 13.56 16.49
N ALA A 92 -16.26 13.31 15.62
CA ALA A 92 -17.56 12.73 15.98
C ALA A 92 -17.69 11.26 15.53
N GLU A 93 -16.57 10.55 15.30
CA GLU A 93 -16.59 9.20 14.74
C GLU A 93 -17.32 8.20 15.64
N ALA A 94 -17.04 8.21 16.96
CA ALA A 94 -17.72 7.37 17.93
C ALA A 94 -19.23 7.66 18.02
N LEU A 95 -19.60 8.95 17.94
CA LEU A 95 -21.00 9.37 17.90
C LEU A 95 -21.70 8.84 16.65
N GLY A 96 -21.08 9.00 15.48
CA GLY A 96 -21.60 8.49 14.21
C GLY A 96 -21.81 6.98 14.24
N ILE A 97 -20.85 6.22 14.79
CA ILE A 97 -20.96 4.76 14.95
C ILE A 97 -22.13 4.40 15.88
N GLY A 98 -22.33 5.13 17.00
CA GLY A 98 -23.48 4.95 17.88
C GLY A 98 -24.82 5.21 17.18
N TYR A 99 -24.89 6.25 16.35
CA TYR A 99 -26.05 6.54 15.51
C TYR A 99 -26.31 5.45 14.46
N THR A 100 -25.26 4.92 13.83
CA THR A 100 -25.38 3.78 12.90
C THR A 100 -25.90 2.54 13.61
N ALA A 101 -25.41 2.24 14.82
CA ALA A 101 -25.90 1.11 15.61
C ALA A 101 -27.37 1.27 16.01
N ALA A 102 -27.80 2.48 16.42
CA ALA A 102 -29.19 2.78 16.70
C ALA A 102 -30.08 2.61 15.47
N LEU A 103 -29.62 3.05 14.29
CA LEU A 103 -30.31 2.87 13.02
C LEU A 103 -30.45 1.40 12.67
N LEU A 104 -29.37 0.61 12.72
CA LEU A 104 -29.39 -0.82 12.44
C LEU A 104 -30.35 -1.59 13.35
N ARG A 105 -30.55 -1.12 14.59
CA ARG A 105 -31.50 -1.72 15.54
C ARG A 105 -32.96 -1.32 15.29
N ALA A 106 -33.18 -0.14 14.70
CA ALA A 106 -34.51 0.39 14.40
C ALA A 106 -35.02 -0.02 13.00
N ALA A 107 -34.11 -0.24 12.05
CA ALA A 107 -34.42 -0.50 10.66
C ALA A 107 -34.76 -1.97 10.38
N ASN A 108 -35.67 -2.18 9.42
CA ASN A 108 -35.85 -3.47 8.78
C ASN A 108 -34.67 -3.79 7.84
N PRO A 109 -34.35 -5.08 7.59
CA PRO A 109 -33.25 -5.45 6.70
C PRO A 109 -33.33 -4.85 5.29
N SER A 110 -34.54 -4.64 4.75
CA SER A 110 -34.75 -4.03 3.43
C SER A 110 -34.43 -2.53 3.37
N GLN A 111 -34.33 -1.85 4.52
CA GLN A 111 -34.00 -0.42 4.63
C GLN A 111 -32.49 -0.21 4.81
N VAL A 112 -31.71 -1.26 5.03
CA VAL A 112 -30.26 -1.17 5.23
C VAL A 112 -29.57 -1.30 3.89
N GLY A 113 -29.07 -0.18 3.36
CA GLY A 113 -28.34 -0.10 2.09
C GLY A 113 -26.81 -0.02 2.26
N PRO A 114 -26.06 -0.13 1.15
CA PRO A 114 -24.60 0.01 1.14
C PRO A 114 -24.12 1.37 1.64
N GLU A 115 -24.89 2.44 1.48
CA GLU A 115 -24.55 3.82 1.89
C GLU A 115 -24.36 3.92 3.41
N LEU A 116 -25.14 3.18 4.18
CA LEU A 116 -24.98 3.12 5.63
C LEU A 116 -23.65 2.48 6.03
N PHE A 117 -23.26 1.40 5.34
CA PHE A 117 -21.98 0.74 5.59
C PHE A 117 -20.79 1.55 5.08
N ASP A 118 -20.95 2.33 4.01
CA ASP A 118 -19.94 3.30 3.57
C ASP A 118 -19.71 4.38 4.64
N ALA A 119 -20.80 4.89 5.25
CA ALA A 119 -20.71 5.84 6.34
C ALA A 119 -20.02 5.23 7.57
N MET A 120 -20.45 4.04 8.01
CA MET A 120 -19.84 3.32 9.14
C MET A 120 -18.36 3.03 8.90
N GLY A 121 -18.00 2.53 7.72
CA GLY A 121 -16.62 2.24 7.35
C GLY A 121 -15.76 3.50 7.31
N THR A 122 -16.30 4.61 6.79
CA THR A 122 -15.61 5.91 6.78
C THR A 122 -15.34 6.42 8.19
N LEU A 123 -16.32 6.33 9.09
CA LEU A 123 -16.17 6.71 10.49
C LEU A 123 -15.12 5.85 11.20
N ALA A 124 -15.19 4.53 11.02
CA ALA A 124 -14.25 3.58 11.63
C ALA A 124 -12.81 3.75 11.11
N ASP A 125 -12.61 3.90 9.79
CA ASP A 125 -11.28 4.13 9.20
C ASP A 125 -10.69 5.48 9.65
N ARG A 126 -11.52 6.54 9.70
CA ARG A 126 -11.07 7.86 10.18
C ARG A 126 -10.69 7.81 11.66
N LEU A 127 -11.46 7.12 12.50
CA LEU A 127 -11.13 6.90 13.91
C LEU A 127 -9.78 6.17 14.07
N ALA A 128 -9.57 5.11 13.30
CA ALA A 128 -8.31 4.35 13.28
C ALA A 128 -7.11 5.22 12.84
N ARG A 129 -7.28 6.07 11.82
CA ARG A 129 -6.25 7.02 11.37
C ARG A 129 -5.91 8.07 12.42
N ARG A 130 -6.93 8.62 13.12
CA ARG A 130 -6.71 9.56 14.23
C ARG A 130 -5.92 8.89 15.36
N ALA A 131 -6.28 7.67 15.74
CA ALA A 131 -5.59 6.88 16.77
C ALA A 131 -4.13 6.59 16.42
N SER A 132 -3.84 6.42 15.14
CA SER A 132 -2.48 6.18 14.62
C SER A 132 -1.60 7.44 14.55
N SER A 133 -2.15 8.63 14.82
CA SER A 133 -1.38 9.88 14.72
C SER A 133 -0.53 10.12 15.98
N LYS A 134 0.71 10.61 15.83
CA LYS A 134 1.68 10.79 16.94
C LYS A 134 1.22 11.69 18.11
N LYS A 135 0.06 12.34 18.00
CA LYS A 135 -0.54 13.18 19.05
C LYS A 135 -1.54 12.40 19.94
N SER A 136 -1.70 11.09 19.76
CA SER A 136 -2.85 10.32 20.25
C SER A 136 -2.82 9.83 21.70
N ASN A 137 -1.99 10.39 22.59
CA ASN A 137 -2.16 10.18 24.04
C ASN A 137 -3.32 11.04 24.60
N ASP A 138 -4.49 10.90 23.98
CA ASP A 138 -5.72 11.60 24.34
C ASP A 138 -6.70 10.59 24.96
N GLU A 139 -7.03 10.78 26.23
CA GLU A 139 -8.05 10.01 26.95
C GLU A 139 -9.37 9.93 26.16
N THR A 140 -9.71 11.01 25.46
CA THR A 140 -10.90 11.09 24.60
C THR A 140 -10.85 10.06 23.48
N LEU A 141 -9.69 9.91 22.84
CA LEU A 141 -9.55 9.02 21.69
C LEU A 141 -9.54 7.56 22.13
N ALA A 142 -8.91 7.24 23.26
CA ALA A 142 -9.01 5.92 23.87
C ALA A 142 -10.48 5.57 24.17
N ALA A 143 -11.24 6.50 24.75
CA ALA A 143 -12.65 6.30 25.01
C ALA A 143 -13.48 6.14 23.71
N HIS A 144 -13.18 6.91 22.65
CA HIS A 144 -13.85 6.76 21.35
C HIS A 144 -13.60 5.39 20.71
N LEU A 145 -12.39 4.84 20.86
CA LEU A 145 -12.05 3.48 20.43
C LEU A 145 -12.87 2.44 21.21
N ASP A 146 -12.99 2.59 22.53
CA ASP A 146 -13.79 1.71 23.38
C ASP A 146 -15.28 1.75 23.01
N VAL A 147 -15.82 2.95 22.72
CA VAL A 147 -17.21 3.10 22.25
C VAL A 147 -17.41 2.37 20.93
N ALA A 148 -16.53 2.57 19.95
CA ALA A 148 -16.61 1.88 18.66
C ALA A 148 -16.53 0.35 18.82
N ALA A 149 -15.59 -0.14 19.63
CA ALA A 149 -15.43 -1.56 19.91
C ALA A 149 -16.67 -2.17 20.58
N SER A 150 -17.36 -1.41 21.45
CA SER A 150 -18.61 -1.87 22.08
C SER A 150 -19.76 -2.13 21.09
N TYR A 151 -19.69 -1.55 19.90
CA TYR A 151 -20.61 -1.80 18.79
C TYR A 151 -20.10 -2.85 17.80
N GLY A 152 -19.00 -3.54 18.12
CA GLY A 152 -18.43 -4.60 17.29
C GLY A 152 -17.46 -4.11 16.20
N VAL A 153 -17.10 -2.82 16.18
CA VAL A 153 -16.07 -2.31 15.26
C VAL A 153 -14.71 -2.89 15.68
N LYS A 154 -14.12 -3.72 14.83
CA LYS A 154 -12.81 -4.34 15.10
C LYS A 154 -11.68 -3.46 14.61
N LEU A 155 -10.82 -3.07 15.54
CA LEU A 155 -9.64 -2.26 15.29
C LEU A 155 -8.40 -3.10 15.64
N LEU A 156 -7.51 -3.25 14.67
CA LEU A 156 -6.28 -4.02 14.76
C LEU A 156 -5.13 -3.09 15.09
N SER A 157 -4.27 -3.50 16.03
CA SER A 157 -3.03 -2.80 16.36
C SER A 157 -1.87 -3.47 15.64
N ILE A 158 -1.17 -2.74 14.79
CA ILE A 158 -0.02 -3.20 14.02
C ILE A 158 1.20 -2.41 14.48
N GLU A 159 2.22 -3.09 14.96
CA GLU A 159 3.48 -2.47 15.36
C GLU A 159 4.51 -2.62 14.23
N GLN A 160 5.05 -1.48 13.77
CA GLN A 160 6.08 -1.44 12.74
C GLN A 160 7.11 -0.37 13.10
N GLU A 161 8.39 -0.74 13.16
CA GLU A 161 9.51 0.19 13.41
C GLU A 161 9.31 1.08 14.65
N GLY A 162 8.80 0.49 15.74
CA GLY A 162 8.53 1.20 16.99
C GLY A 162 7.33 2.16 16.94
N ARG A 163 6.50 2.09 15.89
CA ARG A 163 5.24 2.84 15.77
C ARG A 163 4.06 1.87 15.79
N THR A 164 3.10 2.14 16.65
CA THR A 164 1.82 1.44 16.66
C THR A 164 0.85 2.14 15.72
N ARG A 165 0.24 1.37 14.81
CA ARG A 165 -0.78 1.84 13.88
C ARG A 165 -2.07 1.08 14.14
N ILE A 166 -3.16 1.82 14.27
CA ILE A 166 -4.50 1.27 14.40
C ILE A 166 -5.14 1.22 13.02
N CYS A 167 -5.66 0.04 12.65
CA CYS A 167 -6.30 -0.22 11.37
C CYS A 167 -7.69 -0.81 11.59
N TYR A 168 -8.68 -0.32 10.85
CA TYR A 168 -10.01 -0.93 10.83
C TYR A 168 -9.99 -2.24 10.05
N ASP A 169 -10.67 -3.28 10.54
CA ASP A 169 -10.74 -4.58 9.87
C ASP A 169 -11.50 -4.56 8.53
N GLY A 170 -12.26 -3.49 8.28
CA GLY A 170 -12.94 -3.23 7.02
C GLY A 170 -14.26 -3.97 6.84
N GLU A 171 -14.87 -4.54 7.88
CA GLU A 171 -16.12 -5.31 7.76
C GLU A 171 -17.22 -4.55 6.99
N ALA A 172 -17.48 -3.29 7.34
CA ALA A 172 -18.48 -2.45 6.69
C ALA A 172 -18.13 -2.22 5.21
N PHE A 173 -16.85 -1.99 4.89
CA PHE A 173 -16.40 -1.85 3.50
C PHE A 173 -16.57 -3.13 2.68
N ARG A 174 -16.40 -4.32 3.27
CA ARG A 174 -16.72 -5.58 2.58
C ARG A 174 -18.22 -5.67 2.25
N ARG A 175 -19.09 -5.21 3.15
CA ARG A 175 -20.53 -5.12 2.89
C ARG A 175 -20.86 -4.13 1.76
N VAL A 176 -20.20 -2.97 1.70
CA VAL A 176 -20.34 -2.02 0.57
C VAL A 176 -20.04 -2.69 -0.77
N LEU A 177 -18.94 -3.43 -0.86
CA LEU A 177 -18.56 -4.13 -2.09
C LEU A 177 -19.55 -5.24 -2.44
N GLY A 178 -20.00 -6.01 -1.45
CA GLY A 178 -20.95 -7.11 -1.64
C GLY A 178 -22.38 -6.67 -2.00
N MET A 179 -22.82 -5.50 -1.52
CA MET A 179 -24.17 -4.98 -1.76
C MET A 179 -24.26 -4.06 -3.00
N GLY A 180 -23.14 -3.70 -3.61
CA GLY A 180 -23.15 -2.87 -4.82
C GLY A 180 -23.34 -1.38 -4.56
N GLY A 181 -22.60 -0.79 -3.61
CA GLY A 181 -22.66 0.67 -3.37
C GLY A 181 -22.27 1.53 -4.59
N SER A 182 -22.44 2.86 -4.46
CA SER A 182 -22.05 3.81 -5.51
C SER A 182 -20.58 3.62 -5.96
N PRO A 183 -20.20 4.05 -7.19
CA PRO A 183 -18.82 3.95 -7.66
C PRO A 183 -17.80 4.51 -6.67
N GLU A 184 -18.08 5.67 -6.06
CA GLU A 184 -17.22 6.34 -5.09
C GLU A 184 -17.15 5.57 -3.75
N ALA A 185 -18.27 5.02 -3.30
CA ALA A 185 -18.31 4.18 -2.09
C ALA A 185 -17.50 2.88 -2.29
N ARG A 186 -17.64 2.23 -3.46
CA ARG A 186 -16.86 1.04 -3.83
C ARG A 186 -15.37 1.35 -3.91
N LEU A 187 -15.00 2.48 -4.51
CA LEU A 187 -13.61 2.94 -4.54
C LEU A 187 -13.07 3.14 -3.11
N ARG A 188 -13.79 3.88 -2.27
CA ARG A 188 -13.38 4.15 -0.89
C ARG A 188 -13.18 2.85 -0.11
N ALA A 189 -14.13 1.92 -0.24
CA ALA A 189 -14.07 0.60 0.36
C ALA A 189 -12.85 -0.20 -0.12
N ALA A 190 -12.62 -0.28 -1.43
CA ALA A 190 -11.50 -1.01 -2.01
C ALA A 190 -10.15 -0.42 -1.59
N LEU A 191 -10.00 0.91 -1.61
CA LEU A 191 -8.77 1.58 -1.19
C LEU A 191 -8.50 1.41 0.30
N ALA A 192 -9.54 1.46 1.15
CA ALA A 192 -9.41 1.25 2.59
C ALA A 192 -9.02 -0.20 2.94
N LEU A 193 -9.64 -1.18 2.28
CA LEU A 193 -9.34 -2.60 2.47
C LEU A 193 -7.94 -3.01 2.01
N THR A 194 -7.34 -2.26 1.07
CA THR A 194 -6.08 -2.64 0.42
C THR A 194 -4.89 -1.74 0.80
N ARG A 195 -4.98 -1.04 1.94
CA ARG A 195 -3.92 -0.19 2.47
C ARG A 195 -2.68 -1.04 2.84
N PRO A 196 -1.48 -0.67 2.36
CA PRO A 196 -0.27 -1.46 2.58
C PRO A 196 0.24 -1.32 4.02
N GLU A 197 0.05 -0.14 4.63
CA GLU A 197 0.35 0.17 6.03
C GLU A 197 -0.56 -0.55 7.06
N CYS A 198 -1.61 -1.24 6.59
CA CYS A 198 -2.52 -2.02 7.43
C CYS A 198 -2.32 -3.53 7.22
N MET A 199 -1.22 -3.91 6.59
CA MET A 199 -0.80 -5.30 6.47
C MET A 199 0.18 -5.63 7.59
N ASP A 200 0.10 -6.86 8.10
CA ASP A 200 1.04 -7.36 9.08
C ASP A 200 2.46 -7.45 8.47
N PRO A 201 3.47 -6.76 9.02
CA PRO A 201 4.84 -6.85 8.52
C PRO A 201 5.49 -8.22 8.76
N ALA A 202 4.93 -9.06 9.64
CA ALA A 202 5.45 -10.40 9.96
C ALA A 202 4.97 -11.50 9.00
N LEU A 203 4.13 -11.17 8.00
CA LEU A 203 3.66 -12.15 7.02
C LEU A 203 4.83 -12.85 6.32
N SER A 204 4.76 -14.17 6.22
CA SER A 204 5.67 -14.93 5.37
C SER A 204 5.47 -14.55 3.89
N GLN A 205 6.45 -14.88 3.04
CA GLN A 205 6.37 -14.57 1.61
C GLN A 205 5.14 -15.20 0.92
N VAL A 206 4.70 -16.38 1.38
CA VAL A 206 3.53 -17.08 0.83
C VAL A 206 2.23 -16.40 1.27
N GLU A 207 2.12 -16.02 2.54
CA GLU A 207 0.96 -15.28 3.04
C GLU A 207 0.87 -13.90 2.42
N ARG A 208 2.01 -13.22 2.25
CA ARG A 208 2.09 -11.94 1.55
C ARG A 208 1.55 -12.02 0.13
N GLN A 209 1.92 -13.07 -0.62
CA GLN A 209 1.37 -13.31 -1.95
C GLN A 209 -0.15 -13.51 -1.90
N ALA A 210 -0.66 -14.35 -1.00
CA ALA A 210 -2.10 -14.58 -0.88
C ALA A 210 -2.87 -13.28 -0.59
N VAL A 211 -2.32 -12.39 0.24
CA VAL A 211 -2.90 -11.08 0.51
C VAL A 211 -2.85 -10.18 -0.71
N ASP A 212 -1.74 -10.11 -1.46
CA ASP A 212 -1.65 -9.28 -2.67
C ASP A 212 -2.57 -9.80 -3.80
N GLU A 213 -2.76 -11.12 -3.90
CA GLU A 213 -3.75 -11.72 -4.79
C GLU A 213 -5.18 -11.29 -4.41
N TRP A 214 -5.53 -11.38 -3.12
CA TRP A 214 -6.82 -10.88 -2.63
C TRP A 214 -6.99 -9.38 -2.88
N ARG A 215 -5.95 -8.57 -2.63
CA ARG A 215 -5.98 -7.12 -2.89
C ARG A 215 -6.25 -6.83 -4.36
N SER A 216 -5.62 -7.57 -5.28
CA SER A 216 -5.90 -7.40 -6.72
C SER A 216 -7.37 -7.67 -7.04
N GLY A 217 -7.95 -8.75 -6.50
CA GLY A 217 -9.36 -9.10 -6.71
C GLY A 217 -10.34 -8.09 -6.09
N VAL A 218 -10.00 -7.46 -4.97
CA VAL A 218 -10.79 -6.36 -4.39
C VAL A 218 -10.77 -5.13 -5.30
N LEU A 219 -9.59 -4.78 -5.83
CA LEU A 219 -9.44 -3.61 -6.70
C LEU A 219 -10.09 -3.79 -8.06
N GLU A 220 -10.11 -5.01 -8.60
CA GLU A 220 -10.78 -5.35 -9.87
C GLU A 220 -12.31 -5.15 -9.81
N GLN A 221 -12.92 -5.14 -8.61
CA GLN A 221 -14.36 -4.91 -8.43
C GLN A 221 -14.81 -3.46 -8.68
N VAL A 222 -13.87 -2.52 -8.83
CA VAL A 222 -14.16 -1.09 -9.02
C VAL A 222 -13.94 -0.71 -10.48
N ASP A 223 -14.97 -0.18 -11.13
CA ASP A 223 -14.89 0.31 -12.50
C ASP A 223 -14.36 1.75 -12.53
N SER A 224 -13.16 1.94 -13.08
CA SER A 224 -12.54 3.27 -13.19
C SER A 224 -13.29 4.21 -14.14
N ALA A 225 -14.06 3.68 -15.09
CA ALA A 225 -14.81 4.50 -16.05
C ALA A 225 -15.99 5.25 -15.41
N GLN A 226 -16.43 4.80 -14.24
CA GLN A 226 -17.53 5.41 -13.47
C GLN A 226 -17.03 6.42 -12.43
N LEU A 227 -15.72 6.72 -12.42
CA LEU A 227 -15.10 7.59 -11.42
C LEU A 227 -14.61 8.90 -12.07
N PRO A 228 -14.62 10.02 -11.31
CA PRO A 228 -13.85 11.21 -11.65
C PRO A 228 -12.37 10.89 -11.83
N ALA A 229 -11.69 11.59 -12.74
CA ALA A 229 -10.30 11.32 -13.10
C ALA A 229 -9.33 11.27 -11.91
N TRP A 230 -9.43 12.22 -10.97
CA TRP A 230 -8.60 12.25 -9.76
C TRP A 230 -8.83 11.04 -8.83
N GLN A 231 -10.03 10.48 -8.82
CA GLN A 231 -10.36 9.26 -8.06
C GLN A 231 -9.89 8.00 -8.79
N ALA A 232 -10.09 7.95 -10.10
CA ALA A 232 -9.56 6.88 -10.94
C ALA A 232 -8.03 6.78 -10.81
N ASN A 233 -7.32 7.92 -10.74
CA ASN A 233 -5.88 7.96 -10.47
C ASN A 233 -5.50 7.17 -9.20
N ARG A 234 -6.23 7.32 -8.09
CA ARG A 234 -5.94 6.57 -6.84
C ARG A 234 -6.11 5.07 -7.00
N LEU A 235 -7.11 4.64 -7.77
CA LEU A 235 -7.32 3.24 -8.10
C LEU A 235 -6.16 2.69 -8.94
N HIS A 236 -5.81 3.41 -10.01
CA HIS A 236 -4.70 3.06 -10.90
C HIS A 236 -3.37 2.95 -10.14
N LEU A 237 -3.07 3.90 -9.25
CA LEU A 237 -1.90 3.86 -8.38
C LEU A 237 -1.85 2.61 -7.50
N ARG A 238 -2.98 2.30 -6.84
CA ARG A 238 -3.08 1.14 -5.96
C ARG A 238 -2.96 -0.18 -6.73
N ARG A 239 -3.55 -0.28 -7.92
CA ARG A 239 -3.41 -1.44 -8.81
C ARG A 239 -1.98 -1.61 -9.33
N ALA A 240 -1.35 -0.53 -9.76
CA ALA A 240 0.04 -0.54 -10.22
C ALA A 240 0.98 -1.08 -9.13
N GLU A 241 0.82 -0.63 -7.88
CA GLU A 241 1.58 -1.15 -6.74
C GLU A 241 1.36 -2.65 -6.52
N VAL A 242 0.10 -3.11 -6.46
CA VAL A 242 -0.22 -4.53 -6.20
C VAL A 242 0.29 -5.43 -7.31
N TYR A 243 0.11 -5.06 -8.57
CA TYR A 243 0.59 -5.87 -9.69
C TYR A 243 2.12 -5.88 -9.80
N ALA A 244 2.81 -4.82 -9.37
CA ALA A 244 4.28 -4.83 -9.28
C ALA A 244 4.76 -5.86 -8.24
N SER A 245 4.09 -5.94 -7.08
CA SER A 245 4.35 -6.96 -6.06
C SER A 245 4.09 -8.37 -6.59
N LEU A 246 2.95 -8.59 -7.25
CA LEU A 246 2.60 -9.89 -7.84
C LEU A 246 3.56 -10.31 -8.96
N ALA A 247 4.05 -9.36 -9.77
CA ALA A 247 5.05 -9.63 -10.80
C ALA A 247 6.34 -10.22 -10.21
N TYR A 248 6.82 -9.64 -9.11
CA TYR A 248 7.96 -10.16 -8.36
C TYR A 248 7.66 -11.54 -7.75
N GLN A 249 6.56 -11.67 -7.00
CA GLN A 249 6.23 -12.87 -6.24
C GLN A 249 5.98 -14.09 -7.14
N TRP A 250 5.18 -13.96 -8.20
CA TRP A 250 4.90 -15.05 -9.13
C TRP A 250 6.14 -15.47 -9.91
N THR A 251 6.95 -14.52 -10.39
CA THR A 251 8.19 -14.87 -11.10
C THR A 251 9.16 -15.59 -10.17
N ARG A 252 9.28 -15.15 -8.90
CA ARG A 252 10.12 -15.82 -7.90
C ARG A 252 9.69 -17.26 -7.60
N ARG A 253 8.40 -17.60 -7.74
CA ARG A 253 7.89 -18.99 -7.63
C ARG A 253 8.03 -19.82 -8.91
N GLY A 254 8.62 -19.26 -9.98
CA GLY A 254 8.75 -19.92 -11.27
C GLY A 254 7.51 -19.79 -12.17
N GLU A 255 6.51 -19.00 -11.78
CA GLU A 255 5.32 -18.70 -12.59
C GLU A 255 5.58 -17.52 -13.55
N ALA A 256 6.66 -17.58 -14.34
CA ALA A 256 7.16 -16.47 -15.15
C ALA A 256 6.11 -15.86 -16.10
N VAL A 257 5.24 -16.68 -16.70
CA VAL A 257 4.15 -16.19 -17.59
C VAL A 257 3.14 -15.35 -16.81
N ARG A 258 2.82 -15.74 -15.57
CA ARG A 258 1.88 -15.01 -14.71
C ARG A 258 2.53 -13.71 -14.22
N GLY A 259 3.81 -13.78 -13.85
CA GLY A 259 4.61 -12.62 -13.47
C GLY A 259 4.76 -11.58 -14.60
N ALA A 260 4.98 -12.03 -15.83
CA ALA A 260 5.02 -11.16 -17.02
C ALA A 260 3.70 -10.41 -17.22
N LYS A 261 2.55 -11.10 -17.14
CA LYS A 261 1.22 -10.48 -17.24
C LYS A 261 0.97 -9.46 -16.12
N ALA A 262 1.41 -9.74 -14.89
CA ALA A 262 1.33 -8.78 -13.80
C ALA A 262 2.20 -7.55 -14.05
N SER A 263 3.41 -7.76 -14.58
CA SER A 263 4.32 -6.67 -14.95
C SER A 263 3.68 -5.76 -16.01
N GLU A 264 3.13 -6.32 -17.09
CA GLU A 264 2.38 -5.57 -18.11
C GLU A 264 1.25 -4.75 -17.49
N ARG A 265 0.39 -5.39 -16.69
CA ARG A 265 -0.72 -4.71 -15.99
C ARG A 265 -0.22 -3.59 -15.08
N SER A 266 0.89 -3.79 -14.35
CA SER A 266 1.41 -2.76 -13.44
C SER A 266 1.91 -1.52 -14.19
N VAL A 267 2.55 -1.71 -15.35
CA VAL A 267 2.96 -0.62 -16.26
C VAL A 267 1.75 0.07 -16.89
N GLU A 268 0.76 -0.69 -17.35
CA GLU A 268 -0.48 -0.15 -17.93
C GLU A 268 -1.27 0.70 -16.93
N GLU A 269 -1.47 0.21 -15.71
CA GLU A 269 -2.17 0.93 -14.65
C GLU A 269 -1.42 2.22 -14.28
N LEU A 270 -0.09 2.18 -14.18
CA LEU A 270 0.70 3.41 -13.95
C LEU A 270 0.56 4.41 -15.11
N ALA A 271 0.52 3.93 -16.35
CA ALA A 271 0.37 4.77 -17.54
C ALA A 271 -1.03 5.40 -17.67
N ARG A 272 -2.06 4.80 -17.05
CA ARG A 272 -3.43 5.36 -16.98
C ARG A 272 -3.54 6.55 -16.04
N VAL A 273 -2.56 6.79 -15.17
CA VAL A 273 -2.58 7.93 -14.25
C VAL A 273 -2.46 9.25 -15.02
N LEU A 274 -3.52 10.06 -14.97
CA LEU A 274 -3.56 11.38 -15.57
C LEU A 274 -2.85 12.39 -14.67
N LYS A 275 -1.62 12.75 -15.02
CA LYS A 275 -0.77 13.66 -14.22
C LYS A 275 -1.38 15.05 -14.00
N SER A 276 -2.18 15.53 -14.94
CA SER A 276 -2.91 16.82 -14.81
C SER A 276 -3.99 16.79 -13.74
N GLU A 277 -4.50 15.60 -13.41
CA GLU A 277 -5.55 15.35 -12.42
C GLU A 277 -4.97 14.68 -11.15
N LEU A 278 -3.64 14.73 -10.98
CA LEU A 278 -2.97 14.17 -9.82
C LEU A 278 -2.96 15.20 -8.70
N ALA A 279 -3.73 14.93 -7.64
CA ALA A 279 -3.75 15.77 -6.45
C ALA A 279 -2.37 15.82 -5.77
N ASP A 280 -2.04 16.93 -5.13
CA ASP A 280 -0.73 17.12 -4.48
C ASP A 280 -0.46 16.06 -3.39
N GLU A 281 -1.51 15.63 -2.67
CA GLU A 281 -1.43 14.57 -1.68
C GLU A 281 -1.12 13.18 -2.27
N ASP A 282 -1.41 12.96 -3.55
CA ASP A 282 -1.18 11.69 -4.25
C ASP A 282 0.18 11.64 -4.96
N ARG A 283 0.94 12.74 -5.02
CA ARG A 283 2.24 12.80 -5.70
C ARG A 283 3.29 11.85 -5.11
N SER A 284 3.33 11.74 -3.78
CA SER A 284 4.29 10.85 -3.10
C SER A 284 3.95 9.38 -3.40
N ALA A 285 2.67 9.02 -3.37
CA ALA A 285 2.19 7.69 -3.72
C ALA A 285 2.48 7.36 -5.19
N TYR A 286 2.29 8.31 -6.11
CA TYR A 286 2.67 8.14 -7.52
C TYR A 286 4.17 7.85 -7.68
N ALA A 287 5.03 8.62 -7.02
CA ALA A 287 6.47 8.43 -7.12
C ALA A 287 6.89 7.06 -6.58
N VAL A 288 6.35 6.63 -5.43
CA VAL A 288 6.64 5.30 -4.85
C VAL A 288 6.13 4.18 -5.74
N ALA A 289 4.89 4.28 -6.25
CA ALA A 289 4.32 3.28 -7.16
C ALA A 289 5.17 3.15 -8.43
N ALA A 290 5.61 4.26 -9.01
CA ALA A 290 6.44 4.24 -10.20
C ALA A 290 7.81 3.55 -9.97
N VAL A 291 8.43 3.74 -8.81
CA VAL A 291 9.67 3.04 -8.44
C VAL A 291 9.44 1.53 -8.25
N ARG A 292 8.32 1.12 -7.61
CA ARG A 292 7.95 -0.30 -7.47
C ARG A 292 7.71 -0.96 -8.82
N VAL A 293 6.94 -0.31 -9.71
CA VAL A 293 6.70 -0.79 -11.07
C VAL A 293 8.01 -0.90 -11.83
N ALA A 294 8.88 0.10 -11.73
CA ALA A 294 10.18 0.09 -12.41
C ALA A 294 11.09 -1.06 -11.95
N ALA A 295 11.06 -1.40 -10.66
CA ALA A 295 11.84 -2.49 -10.09
C ALA A 295 11.47 -3.86 -10.67
N SER A 296 10.18 -4.12 -10.91
CA SER A 296 9.65 -5.41 -11.37
C SER A 296 9.31 -5.49 -12.86
N ARG A 297 9.32 -4.37 -13.60
CA ARG A 297 8.87 -4.31 -15.01
C ARG A 297 9.61 -5.27 -15.94
N TRP A 298 10.80 -5.71 -15.56
CA TRP A 298 11.62 -6.61 -16.34
C TRP A 298 10.97 -7.99 -16.54
N ALA A 299 9.99 -8.37 -15.72
CA ALA A 299 9.30 -9.65 -15.85
C ALA A 299 8.60 -9.81 -17.22
N SER A 300 8.16 -8.71 -17.86
CA SER A 300 7.55 -8.73 -19.19
C SER A 300 8.51 -8.32 -20.32
N VAL A 301 9.78 -8.02 -20.01
CA VAL A 301 10.77 -7.69 -21.03
C VAL A 301 11.35 -8.98 -21.60
N PRO A 302 11.29 -9.20 -22.93
CA PRO A 302 11.85 -10.40 -23.53
C PRO A 302 13.37 -10.45 -23.35
N VAL A 303 13.89 -11.67 -23.19
CA VAL A 303 15.33 -11.91 -23.11
C VAL A 303 15.96 -11.61 -24.48
N PRO A 304 17.05 -10.82 -24.55
CA PRO A 304 17.74 -10.57 -25.81
C PRO A 304 18.23 -11.87 -26.47
N GLU A 305 17.82 -12.14 -27.70
CA GLU A 305 18.11 -13.40 -28.42
C GLU A 305 19.58 -13.55 -28.83
N LYS A 306 20.30 -12.44 -29.04
CA LYS A 306 21.70 -12.42 -29.48
C LYS A 306 22.49 -11.38 -28.69
N PRO A 307 23.18 -11.75 -27.60
CA PRO A 307 24.26 -10.91 -27.09
C PRO A 307 25.30 -10.74 -28.22
N GLY A 308 25.94 -9.57 -28.28
CA GLY A 308 26.89 -9.25 -29.35
C GLY A 308 28.11 -10.19 -29.38
N ALA A 309 29.11 -9.87 -30.18
CA ALA A 309 30.39 -10.57 -30.10
C ALA A 309 30.99 -10.33 -28.69
N GLY A 310 31.18 -11.39 -27.91
CA GLY A 310 31.77 -11.33 -26.57
C GLY A 310 31.14 -12.31 -25.57
N PRO A 311 31.44 -12.15 -24.27
CA PRO A 311 30.96 -13.05 -23.23
C PRO A 311 29.45 -13.08 -23.10
N ARG A 312 28.91 -14.25 -22.74
CA ARG A 312 27.49 -14.51 -22.55
C ARG A 312 27.21 -14.82 -21.09
N LEU A 313 26.11 -14.29 -20.56
CA LEU A 313 25.66 -14.63 -19.22
C LEU A 313 24.70 -15.81 -19.30
N GLU A 314 25.07 -16.92 -18.68
CA GLU A 314 24.22 -18.09 -18.52
C GLU A 314 23.64 -18.10 -17.10
N LEU A 315 22.36 -18.43 -16.99
CA LEU A 315 21.68 -18.60 -15.70
C LEU A 315 21.49 -20.09 -15.44
N THR A 316 22.05 -20.58 -14.34
CA THR A 316 21.94 -21.98 -13.92
C THR A 316 21.38 -22.08 -12.52
N GLN A 317 20.72 -23.20 -12.21
CA GLN A 317 20.28 -23.47 -10.84
C GLN A 317 21.50 -23.80 -9.96
N GLY A 318 21.57 -23.17 -8.79
CA GLY A 318 22.57 -23.46 -7.76
C GLY A 318 21.98 -24.36 -6.67
N ARG A 319 22.15 -23.97 -5.40
CA ARG A 319 21.41 -24.56 -4.28
C ARG A 319 19.89 -24.34 -4.42
N PRO A 320 19.05 -25.05 -3.65
CA PRO A 320 17.61 -24.80 -3.68
C PRO A 320 17.25 -23.32 -3.46
N GLY A 321 16.55 -22.72 -4.44
CA GLY A 321 16.18 -21.31 -4.43
C GLY A 321 17.28 -20.33 -4.87
N GLU A 322 18.46 -20.82 -5.23
CA GLU A 322 19.61 -20.03 -5.66
C GLU A 322 19.74 -20.07 -7.20
N THR A 323 19.99 -18.92 -7.81
CA THR A 323 20.34 -18.77 -9.23
C THR A 323 21.79 -18.35 -9.35
N CYS A 324 22.58 -19.10 -10.11
CA CYS A 324 23.97 -18.77 -10.43
C CYS A 324 24.06 -18.10 -11.79
N LEU A 325 24.74 -16.94 -11.82
CA LEU A 325 25.01 -16.17 -13.02
C LEU A 325 26.46 -16.45 -13.43
N ARG A 326 26.63 -17.06 -14.60
CA ARG A 326 27.92 -17.56 -15.09
C ARG A 326 28.28 -16.82 -16.37
N LEU A 327 29.35 -16.04 -16.34
CA LEU A 327 29.84 -15.33 -17.51
C LEU A 327 30.74 -16.27 -18.32
N MET A 328 30.32 -16.61 -19.53
CA MET A 328 30.96 -17.60 -20.40
C MET A 328 31.62 -16.90 -21.59
N ASP A 329 32.82 -17.33 -21.96
CA ASP A 329 33.45 -16.93 -23.22
C ASP A 329 33.08 -17.94 -24.31
N PRO A 330 32.30 -17.57 -25.33
CA PRO A 330 31.92 -18.50 -26.40
C PRO A 330 33.10 -18.91 -27.28
N THR A 331 34.23 -18.18 -27.24
CA THR A 331 35.43 -18.46 -28.04
C THR A 331 36.41 -19.39 -27.34
N LYS A 332 36.39 -19.43 -26.01
CA LYS A 332 37.19 -20.37 -25.20
C LYS A 332 36.36 -21.62 -24.92
N ALA A 333 36.07 -22.38 -25.96
CA ALA A 333 35.50 -23.72 -25.80
C ALA A 333 36.48 -24.60 -25.00
N SER A 334 35.94 -25.42 -24.09
CA SER A 334 36.74 -26.35 -23.30
C SER A 334 37.61 -27.23 -24.20
N ALA A 335 38.91 -27.29 -23.93
CA ALA A 335 39.85 -28.16 -24.65
C ALA A 335 39.49 -29.66 -24.51
N ASN A 336 38.63 -30.00 -23.55
CA ASN A 336 38.04 -31.31 -23.38
C ASN A 336 36.51 -31.25 -23.59
N PRO A 337 35.95 -31.88 -24.63
CA PRO A 337 34.51 -31.86 -24.92
C PRO A 337 33.63 -32.43 -23.80
N LYS A 338 34.20 -33.17 -22.84
CA LYS A 338 33.50 -33.76 -21.71
C LYS A 338 33.62 -32.95 -20.41
N ALA A 339 34.46 -31.92 -20.36
CA ALA A 339 34.61 -31.06 -19.18
C ALA A 339 33.79 -29.77 -19.37
N PRO A 340 32.97 -29.37 -18.37
CA PRO A 340 32.24 -28.12 -18.45
C PRO A 340 33.23 -26.95 -18.56
N ALA A 341 32.96 -26.02 -19.49
CA ALA A 341 33.78 -24.82 -19.65
C ALA A 341 33.79 -24.03 -18.32
N SER A 342 34.97 -23.56 -17.91
CA SER A 342 35.10 -22.73 -16.72
C SER A 342 34.60 -21.32 -17.03
N PRO A 343 33.73 -20.73 -16.20
CA PRO A 343 33.23 -19.38 -16.43
C PRO A 343 34.35 -18.36 -16.20
N LEU A 344 34.30 -17.25 -16.92
CA LEU A 344 35.14 -16.08 -16.69
C LEU A 344 34.89 -15.47 -15.31
N ALA A 345 33.63 -15.49 -14.87
CA ALA A 345 33.19 -15.06 -13.55
C ALA A 345 31.88 -15.77 -13.18
N GLU A 346 31.68 -16.06 -11.91
CA GLU A 346 30.45 -16.69 -11.41
C GLU A 346 30.04 -16.08 -10.07
N ARG A 347 28.74 -15.82 -9.91
CA ARG A 347 28.15 -15.47 -8.62
C ARG A 347 26.73 -16.00 -8.53
N CYS A 348 26.39 -16.54 -7.37
CA CYS A 348 25.05 -17.03 -7.09
C CYS A 348 24.29 -16.08 -6.17
N THR A 349 22.95 -16.08 -6.29
CA THR A 349 22.06 -15.22 -5.51
C THR A 349 20.73 -15.91 -5.22
N TYR A 350 20.14 -15.54 -4.09
CA TYR A 350 18.74 -15.86 -3.73
C TYR A 350 17.76 -14.77 -4.18
N GLY A 351 18.27 -13.67 -4.74
CA GLY A 351 17.48 -12.63 -5.38
C GLY A 351 16.95 -13.10 -6.74
N LEU A 352 15.96 -12.38 -7.25
CA LEU A 352 15.37 -12.67 -8.55
C LEU A 352 16.19 -11.99 -9.66
N VAL A 353 16.81 -12.80 -10.53
CA VAL A 353 17.54 -12.30 -11.70
C VAL A 353 16.55 -11.99 -12.81
N TRP A 354 16.68 -10.83 -13.43
CA TRP A 354 15.82 -10.39 -14.54
C TRP A 354 16.53 -10.51 -15.90
N PRO A 355 16.51 -11.67 -16.58
CA PRO A 355 17.25 -11.85 -17.83
C PRO A 355 16.84 -10.90 -18.97
N GLY A 356 15.61 -10.36 -18.99
CA GLY A 356 15.19 -9.32 -19.94
C GLY A 356 15.98 -8.00 -19.82
N SER A 357 16.61 -7.75 -18.68
CA SER A 357 17.46 -6.59 -18.42
C SER A 357 18.91 -6.74 -18.90
N LEU A 358 19.29 -7.92 -19.40
CA LEU A 358 20.66 -8.20 -19.80
C LEU A 358 21.11 -7.27 -20.93
N ARG A 359 22.23 -6.57 -20.74
CA ARG A 359 22.82 -5.69 -21.76
C ARG A 359 24.34 -5.85 -21.76
N GLN A 360 24.95 -5.65 -22.91
CA GLN A 360 26.39 -5.77 -23.11
C GLN A 360 26.92 -4.50 -23.78
N SER A 361 28.11 -4.05 -23.37
CA SER A 361 28.81 -2.95 -24.04
C SER A 361 29.18 -3.32 -25.49
N PRO A 362 29.30 -2.36 -26.42
CA PRO A 362 29.68 -2.65 -27.81
C PRO A 362 30.99 -3.44 -27.98
N GLN A 363 31.96 -3.23 -27.07
CA GLN A 363 33.26 -3.91 -27.06
C GLN A 363 33.22 -5.31 -26.42
N GLY A 364 32.08 -5.69 -25.83
CA GLY A 364 31.96 -6.93 -25.08
C GLY A 364 32.76 -6.99 -23.78
N THR A 365 33.18 -5.84 -23.23
CA THR A 365 34.00 -5.74 -22.01
C THR A 365 33.20 -5.47 -20.73
N VAL A 366 31.88 -5.26 -20.86
CA VAL A 366 30.91 -5.10 -19.77
C VAL A 366 29.62 -5.86 -20.09
N VAL A 367 29.08 -6.58 -19.11
CA VAL A 367 27.75 -7.20 -19.14
C VAL A 367 27.00 -6.79 -17.88
N THR A 368 25.77 -6.30 -18.02
CA THR A 368 24.95 -5.89 -16.88
C THR A 368 23.63 -6.65 -16.83
N VAL A 369 23.14 -6.91 -15.62
CA VAL A 369 21.83 -7.53 -15.38
C VAL A 369 21.23 -6.98 -14.08
N ALA A 370 19.92 -6.74 -14.08
CA ALA A 370 19.18 -6.34 -12.90
C ALA A 370 18.88 -7.56 -12.03
N VAL A 371 19.12 -7.42 -10.72
CA VAL A 371 18.86 -8.45 -9.71
C VAL A 371 18.02 -7.84 -8.61
N GLN A 372 16.78 -8.31 -8.47
CA GLN A 372 15.86 -7.83 -7.45
C GLN A 372 15.96 -8.67 -6.18
N LEU A 373 16.60 -8.10 -5.15
CA LEU A 373 16.86 -8.80 -3.90
C LEU A 373 15.59 -8.91 -3.04
N LEU A 374 14.79 -7.85 -3.00
CA LEU A 374 13.55 -7.75 -2.23
C LEU A 374 12.44 -7.11 -3.08
N GLU A 375 11.20 -7.22 -2.64
CA GLU A 375 10.07 -6.56 -3.28
C GLU A 375 10.29 -5.03 -3.31
N GLY A 376 10.43 -4.45 -4.50
CA GLY A 376 10.73 -3.03 -4.69
C GLY A 376 12.20 -2.61 -4.54
N TRP A 377 13.14 -3.55 -4.36
CA TRP A 377 14.58 -3.27 -4.27
C TRP A 377 15.40 -4.00 -5.33
N THR A 378 15.85 -3.27 -6.36
CA THR A 378 16.57 -3.85 -7.51
C THR A 378 17.97 -3.26 -7.66
N GLU A 379 18.97 -4.14 -7.63
CA GLU A 379 20.36 -3.80 -7.90
C GLU A 379 20.70 -3.97 -9.38
N LEU A 380 21.75 -3.29 -9.84
CA LEU A 380 22.37 -3.56 -11.13
C LEU A 380 23.69 -4.29 -10.91
N TRP A 381 23.77 -5.55 -11.32
CA TRP A 381 25.00 -6.33 -11.31
C TRP A 381 25.78 -6.06 -12.59
N VAL A 382 27.06 -5.77 -12.45
CA VAL A 382 27.95 -5.34 -13.53
C VAL A 382 29.16 -6.28 -13.55
N PHE A 383 29.22 -7.12 -14.58
CA PHE A 383 30.41 -7.87 -14.93
C PHE A 383 31.27 -6.99 -15.82
N HIS A 384 32.54 -6.80 -15.48
CA HIS A 384 33.45 -5.99 -16.29
C HIS A 384 34.86 -6.56 -16.30
N GLN A 385 35.56 -6.33 -17.41
CA GLN A 385 36.92 -6.83 -17.60
C GLN A 385 37.94 -5.94 -16.89
N GLU A 386 38.77 -6.50 -16.02
CA GLU A 386 39.90 -5.82 -15.39
C GLU A 386 41.20 -6.58 -15.69
N GLY A 387 42.09 -5.95 -16.47
CA GLY A 387 43.24 -6.65 -17.04
C GLY A 387 42.81 -7.86 -17.90
N ASP A 388 43.37 -9.02 -17.59
CA ASP A 388 43.03 -10.30 -18.26
C ASP A 388 41.86 -11.03 -17.56
N GLY A 389 41.34 -10.48 -16.46
CA GLY A 389 40.28 -11.09 -15.64
C GLY A 389 38.92 -10.42 -15.79
N TRP A 390 37.91 -11.01 -15.14
CA TRP A 390 36.57 -10.48 -15.04
C TRP A 390 36.17 -10.34 -13.58
N LEU A 391 35.62 -9.18 -13.22
CA LEU A 391 35.05 -8.92 -11.91
C LEU A 391 33.53 -8.76 -12.00
N LEU A 392 32.88 -8.93 -10.86
CA LEU A 392 31.46 -8.64 -10.68
C LEU A 392 31.29 -7.70 -9.50
N ASP A 393 30.70 -6.54 -9.78
CA ASP A 393 30.27 -5.59 -8.77
C ASP A 393 28.75 -5.42 -8.79
N ALA A 394 28.15 -5.15 -7.63
CA ALA A 394 26.72 -4.90 -7.49
C ALA A 394 26.47 -3.44 -7.11
N LEU A 395 25.69 -2.74 -7.92
CA LEU A 395 25.27 -1.37 -7.68
C LEU A 395 23.91 -1.34 -6.98
N SER A 396 23.91 -0.94 -5.72
CA SER A 396 22.69 -0.78 -4.93
C SER A 396 21.99 0.57 -5.22
N PRO A 397 20.65 0.65 -5.03
CA PRO A 397 19.89 1.89 -5.08
C PRO A 397 20.34 2.94 -4.06
N ALA A 398 20.77 2.51 -2.87
CA ALA A 398 21.41 3.36 -1.87
C ALA A 398 22.35 2.54 -0.99
N THR A 399 23.17 3.24 -0.19
CA THR A 399 24.04 2.64 0.82
C THR A 399 23.33 2.38 2.15
N THR A 400 22.09 2.82 2.28
CA THR A 400 21.23 2.58 3.45
C THR A 400 20.59 1.20 3.39
N GLU A 401 19.85 0.84 4.44
CA GLU A 401 19.06 -0.39 4.44
C GLU A 401 18.12 -0.49 3.22
N PRO A 402 17.95 -1.70 2.65
CA PRO A 402 17.03 -1.92 1.54
C PRO A 402 15.59 -1.51 1.86
N GLY A 403 14.95 -0.87 0.89
CA GLY A 403 13.54 -0.46 0.98
C GLY A 403 12.92 -0.40 -0.41
N VAL A 404 12.48 0.78 -0.84
CA VAL A 404 11.97 1.01 -2.19
C VAL A 404 13.03 1.74 -3.02
N GLY A 405 13.57 1.10 -4.04
CA GLY A 405 14.55 1.69 -4.93
C GLY A 405 15.04 0.74 -6.02
N TYR A 406 15.50 1.30 -7.13
CA TYR A 406 16.15 0.52 -8.18
C TYR A 406 17.33 1.27 -8.81
N VAL A 407 18.28 0.49 -9.34
CA VAL A 407 19.30 0.96 -10.28
C VAL A 407 19.13 0.21 -11.59
N GLU A 408 19.22 0.93 -12.70
CA GLU A 408 19.19 0.33 -14.02
C GLU A 408 20.24 0.91 -14.96
N LEU A 409 20.63 0.12 -15.95
CA LEU A 409 21.49 0.58 -17.02
C LEU A 409 20.72 1.53 -17.96
N ALA A 410 21.29 2.70 -18.21
CA ALA A 410 20.86 3.62 -19.24
C ALA A 410 21.65 3.48 -20.56
N GLY A 411 22.94 3.11 -20.48
CA GLY A 411 23.77 2.85 -21.66
C GLY A 411 25.27 2.77 -21.34
N PHE A 412 26.08 2.79 -22.39
CA PHE A 412 27.54 2.76 -22.31
C PHE A 412 28.13 3.84 -23.19
N THR A 413 29.33 4.33 -22.86
CA THR A 413 30.12 5.08 -23.84
C THR A 413 30.52 4.19 -25.02
N PRO A 414 30.80 4.77 -26.21
CA PRO A 414 31.18 3.99 -27.39
C PRO A 414 32.45 3.17 -27.23
N ASP A 415 33.34 3.52 -26.30
CA ASP A 415 34.57 2.79 -25.97
C ASP A 415 34.38 1.75 -24.84
N GLY A 416 33.18 1.68 -24.25
CA GLY A 416 32.86 0.79 -23.14
C GLY A 416 33.47 1.19 -21.79
N SER A 417 34.24 2.28 -21.72
CA SER A 417 34.96 2.67 -20.50
C SER A 417 34.07 3.28 -19.42
N ARG A 418 32.82 3.65 -19.76
CA ARG A 418 31.83 4.21 -18.85
C ARG A 418 30.49 3.51 -18.94
N VAL A 419 29.85 3.40 -17.78
CA VAL A 419 28.50 2.87 -17.60
C VAL A 419 27.58 4.02 -17.20
N LEU A 420 26.48 4.22 -17.91
CA LEU A 420 25.47 5.21 -17.57
C LEU A 420 24.35 4.50 -16.80
N VAL A 421 23.99 4.99 -15.62
CA VAL A 421 22.95 4.39 -14.79
C VAL A 421 21.91 5.41 -14.33
N ALA A 422 20.66 4.99 -14.27
CA ALA A 422 19.59 5.72 -13.60
C ALA A 422 19.28 5.03 -12.26
N ARG A 423 19.15 5.82 -11.20
CA ARG A 423 18.87 5.35 -9.84
C ARG A 423 17.73 6.15 -9.26
N GLU A 424 16.73 5.46 -8.75
CA GLU A 424 15.66 6.05 -7.94
C GLU A 424 15.55 5.31 -6.61
N VAL A 425 15.41 6.05 -5.51
CA VAL A 425 15.31 5.46 -4.17
C VAL A 425 14.46 6.32 -3.25
N LEU A 426 13.65 5.68 -2.41
CA LEU A 426 12.88 6.32 -1.35
C LEU A 426 13.77 6.57 -0.14
N VAL A 427 14.03 7.85 0.15
CA VAL A 427 14.82 8.30 1.30
C VAL A 427 13.99 9.30 2.08
N GLU A 428 13.79 9.05 3.38
CA GLU A 428 13.03 9.94 4.28
C GLU A 428 11.64 10.34 3.73
N GLY A 429 10.96 9.41 3.06
CA GLY A 429 9.62 9.62 2.51
C GLY A 429 9.59 10.37 1.16
N LYS A 430 10.74 10.65 0.55
CA LYS A 430 10.84 11.28 -0.77
C LYS A 430 11.63 10.41 -1.74
N ILE A 431 11.18 10.35 -3.00
CA ILE A 431 11.96 9.72 -4.07
C ILE A 431 13.08 10.66 -4.48
N GLN A 432 14.31 10.16 -4.43
CA GLN A 432 15.49 10.80 -4.98
C GLN A 432 15.87 10.08 -6.28
N SER A 433 16.01 10.85 -7.36
CA SER A 433 16.42 10.33 -8.66
C SER A 433 17.80 10.88 -9.02
N SER A 434 18.68 10.04 -9.54
CA SER A 434 20.01 10.43 -9.98
C SER A 434 20.40 9.69 -11.26
N PHE A 435 21.10 10.42 -12.14
CA PHE A 435 21.59 9.94 -13.42
C PHE A 435 23.11 10.05 -13.39
N GLN A 436 23.79 8.90 -13.38
CA GLN A 436 25.23 8.84 -13.09
C GLN A 436 26.02 8.26 -14.26
N VAL A 437 27.20 8.83 -14.49
CA VAL A 437 28.22 8.29 -15.40
C VAL A 437 29.31 7.68 -14.53
N LEU A 438 29.44 6.36 -14.57
CA LEU A 438 30.35 5.60 -13.73
C LEU A 438 31.58 5.18 -14.52
N LYS A 439 32.76 5.21 -13.89
CA LYS A 439 33.97 4.60 -14.43
C LYS A 439 33.85 3.08 -14.37
N ARG A 440 33.97 2.38 -15.50
CA ARG A 440 33.79 0.91 -15.59
C ARG A 440 34.58 0.14 -14.53
N GLU A 441 35.86 0.48 -14.35
CA GLU A 441 36.78 -0.31 -13.52
C GLU A 441 36.47 -0.24 -12.02
N THR A 442 35.85 0.85 -11.56
CA THR A 442 35.64 1.12 -10.12
C THR A 442 34.17 1.30 -9.75
N LEU A 443 33.33 1.47 -10.77
CA LEU A 443 31.95 1.93 -10.71
C LEU A 443 31.73 3.21 -9.89
N MET A 444 32.79 4.00 -9.66
CA MET A 444 32.68 5.29 -9.01
C MET A 444 32.04 6.33 -9.95
N PRO A 445 31.14 7.19 -9.46
CA PRO A 445 30.51 8.22 -10.26
C PRO A 445 31.52 9.33 -10.60
N GLU A 446 31.71 9.57 -11.90
CA GLU A 446 32.49 10.71 -12.40
C GLU A 446 31.61 11.96 -12.57
N LYS A 447 30.33 11.74 -12.92
CA LYS A 447 29.33 12.79 -13.08
C LYS A 447 27.99 12.30 -12.56
N THR A 448 27.27 13.18 -11.88
CA THR A 448 25.89 12.95 -11.40
C THR A 448 25.03 14.13 -11.82
N ALA A 449 23.82 13.84 -12.30
CA ALA A 449 22.81 14.83 -12.63
C ALA A 449 21.45 14.44 -12.03
N GLY A 450 20.62 15.45 -11.74
CA GLY A 450 19.24 15.23 -11.28
C GLY A 450 18.25 14.89 -12.40
N ARG A 451 18.60 15.23 -13.66
CA ARG A 451 17.83 14.88 -14.85
C ARG A 451 18.77 14.45 -15.98
N PRO A 452 18.35 13.55 -16.90
CA PRO A 452 19.23 13.04 -17.94
C PRO A 452 19.64 14.13 -18.94
N GLN A 453 18.78 15.12 -19.20
CA GLN A 453 19.09 16.25 -20.09
C GLN A 453 20.20 17.16 -19.56
N ASP A 454 20.46 17.17 -18.25
CA ASP A 454 21.52 18.00 -17.66
C ASP A 454 22.90 17.34 -17.85
N SER A 455 22.95 16.14 -18.43
CA SER A 455 24.18 15.43 -18.77
C SER A 455 24.30 15.22 -20.29
N GLY A 456 25.22 15.95 -20.91
CA GLY A 456 25.53 15.79 -22.34
C GLY A 456 26.03 14.38 -22.73
N THR A 457 26.46 13.59 -21.75
CA THR A 457 26.80 12.17 -21.91
C THR A 457 25.52 11.32 -22.03
N PHE A 458 24.52 11.53 -21.15
CA PHE A 458 23.23 10.83 -21.26
C PHE A 458 22.51 11.16 -22.56
N GLN A 459 22.51 12.43 -22.97
CA GLN A 459 21.93 12.84 -24.25
C GLN A 459 22.56 12.12 -25.46
N ARG A 460 23.85 11.82 -25.39
CA ARG A 460 24.56 11.16 -26.50
C ARG A 460 24.51 9.63 -26.46
N TRP A 461 24.62 9.03 -25.28
CA TRP A 461 24.96 7.61 -25.16
C TRP A 461 23.97 6.76 -24.35
N SER A 462 22.88 7.33 -23.84
CA SER A 462 21.78 6.49 -23.34
C SER A 462 21.12 5.75 -24.51
N THR A 463 20.86 4.46 -24.34
CA THR A 463 20.32 3.59 -25.40
C THR A 463 18.88 3.95 -25.76
N ALA A 464 18.49 3.69 -27.01
CA ALA A 464 17.12 3.91 -27.48
C ALA A 464 16.10 3.06 -26.69
N ASP A 465 16.46 1.81 -26.38
CA ASP A 465 15.64 0.90 -25.58
C ASP A 465 15.41 1.41 -24.15
N TRP A 466 16.44 1.99 -23.52
CA TRP A 466 16.26 2.63 -22.22
C TRP A 466 15.32 3.84 -22.32
N ARG A 467 15.51 4.73 -23.30
CA ARG A 467 14.68 5.93 -23.48
C ARG A 467 13.20 5.60 -23.71
N SER A 468 12.90 4.49 -24.39
CA SER A 468 11.51 4.11 -24.71
C SER A 468 10.80 3.38 -23.57
N ARG A 469 11.53 2.83 -22.59
CA ARG A 469 10.97 1.96 -21.53
C ARG A 469 11.22 2.44 -20.10
N THR A 470 12.13 3.37 -19.88
CA THR A 470 12.47 3.83 -18.53
C THR A 470 11.31 4.58 -17.90
N LEU A 471 11.07 4.31 -16.62
CA LEU A 471 10.12 5.07 -15.80
C LEU A 471 10.81 6.18 -14.99
N ALA A 472 12.13 6.32 -15.10
CA ALA A 472 12.91 7.34 -14.40
C ALA A 472 12.73 8.76 -14.99
N VAL A 473 12.29 8.86 -16.26
CA VAL A 473 12.16 10.13 -17.00
C VAL A 473 10.68 10.53 -17.15
N ARG A 474 9.85 10.05 -16.21
CA ARG A 474 8.39 10.18 -16.26
C ARG A 474 7.89 11.62 -16.22
#